data_AF-A0A814N4I8-F1
#
_entry.id   AF-A0A814N4I8-F1
#
_cell.length_a   1.000
_cell.length_b   1.000
_cell.length_c   1.000
_cell.angle_alpha   90.00
_cell.angle_beta   90.00
_cell.angle_gamma   90.00
#
_symmetry.space_group_name_H-M   'P 1'
#
loop_
_entity.id
_entity.type
_entity.pdbx_description
1 polymer ?
#
loop_
_entity_poly.entity_id
_entity_poly.type
_entity_poly.pdbx_seq_one_letter_code
_entity_poly.pdbx_strand_id
1 'polypeptide(L)'
;MAATIRNSDNVYSNGSMSNNFKIIHDWFTSFEDEKVSSTLNHNPKLNAKIHLAITEEPSNYVSSICDHLFSLYHNVQHRLFVLQFLPSFVITYYDVLYHHRHLESIDTTTKDVCSTIDTFLVGLYNLSVTDDGNNEKTYEFRVPNLTLPSIYHTPNPQT
;
A
#
# COMPACT_ATOMS: atom_id res chain seq x y z
N MET A 1 -3.14 -13.52 -24.35
CA MET A 1 -4.19 -13.24 -23.36
C MET A 1 -4.09 -11.77 -23.02
N ALA A 2 -4.90 -10.93 -23.67
CA ALA A 2 -4.86 -9.48 -23.50
C ALA A 2 -5.69 -9.10 -22.27
N ALA A 3 -5.05 -8.44 -21.29
CA ALA A 3 -5.74 -7.87 -20.14
C ALA A 3 -6.59 -6.69 -20.64
N THR A 4 -7.91 -6.84 -20.59
CA THR A 4 -8.86 -5.75 -20.81
C THR A 4 -8.71 -4.75 -19.68
N ILE A 5 -8.04 -3.63 -19.95
CA ILE A 5 -8.04 -2.44 -19.10
C ILE A 5 -9.49 -1.96 -19.03
N ARG A 6 -10.15 -2.15 -17.88
CA ARG A 6 -11.45 -1.55 -17.63
C ARG A 6 -11.26 -0.03 -17.60
N ASN A 7 -11.86 0.64 -18.57
CA ASN A 7 -12.00 2.10 -18.59
C ASN A 7 -12.69 2.55 -17.29
N SER A 8 -11.91 3.16 -16.40
CA SER A 8 -12.34 3.73 -15.11
C SER A 8 -13.09 5.06 -15.24
N ASP A 9 -13.32 5.54 -16.47
CA ASP A 9 -13.79 6.89 -16.73
C ASP A 9 -15.31 7.11 -16.50
N ASN A 10 -16.07 6.06 -16.17
CA ASN A 10 -17.54 6.14 -16.17
C ASN A 10 -18.23 6.15 -14.79
N VAL A 11 -17.47 6.30 -13.70
CA VAL A 11 -18.06 6.31 -12.33
C VAL A 11 -18.25 7.73 -11.77
N TYR A 12 -17.70 8.77 -12.39
CA TYR A 12 -17.68 10.14 -11.83
C TYR A 12 -18.84 11.05 -12.27
N SER A 13 -20.05 10.50 -12.39
CA SER A 13 -21.24 11.30 -12.71
C SER A 13 -21.96 11.73 -11.44
N ASN A 14 -21.85 13.02 -11.11
CA ASN A 14 -22.65 13.79 -10.14
C ASN A 14 -22.26 13.68 -8.65
N GLY A 15 -21.30 14.51 -8.26
CA GLY A 15 -21.04 14.93 -6.89
C GLY A 15 -19.87 15.90 -6.90
N SER A 16 -19.98 17.04 -6.21
CA SER A 16 -18.87 18.00 -6.09
C SER A 16 -17.62 17.27 -5.59
N MET A 17 -16.66 17.06 -6.48
CA MET A 17 -15.42 16.35 -6.20
C MET A 17 -14.72 17.00 -5.01
N SER A 18 -14.50 16.24 -3.93
CA SER A 18 -13.81 16.75 -2.74
C SER A 18 -12.46 17.33 -3.16
N ASN A 19 -12.11 18.53 -2.68
CA ASN A 19 -10.87 19.22 -3.04
C ASN A 19 -9.63 18.34 -2.77
N ASN A 20 -9.73 17.42 -1.80
CA ASN A 20 -8.70 16.43 -1.50
C ASN A 20 -8.50 15.43 -2.65
N PHE A 21 -9.58 14.87 -3.19
CA PHE A 21 -9.49 13.90 -4.29
C PHE A 21 -8.99 14.56 -5.58
N LYS A 22 -9.45 15.77 -5.90
CA LYS A 22 -8.93 16.50 -7.06
C LYS A 22 -7.40 16.65 -6.98
N ILE A 23 -6.87 16.98 -5.81
CA ILE A 23 -5.43 17.16 -5.62
C ILE A 23 -4.67 15.83 -5.69
N ILE A 24 -5.26 14.75 -5.19
CA ILE A 24 -4.69 13.40 -5.30
C ILE A 24 -4.69 12.93 -6.77
N HIS A 25 -5.80 13.13 -7.48
CA HIS A 25 -5.96 12.76 -8.88
C HIS A 25 -5.07 13.60 -9.81
N ASP A 26 -5.03 14.92 -9.62
CA ASP A 26 -4.14 15.83 -10.36
C ASP A 26 -2.67 15.44 -10.12
N TRP A 27 -2.34 15.01 -8.90
CA TRP A 27 -1.01 14.50 -8.60
C TRP A 27 -0.70 13.18 -9.32
N PHE A 28 -1.61 12.19 -9.25
CA PHE A 28 -1.47 10.91 -9.95
C PHE A 28 -1.41 11.06 -11.49
N THR A 29 -2.12 12.02 -12.06
CA THR A 29 -2.10 12.28 -13.52
C THR A 29 -0.85 13.04 -13.95
N SER A 30 -0.28 13.87 -13.07
CA SER A 30 1.01 14.53 -13.28
C SER A 30 2.22 13.62 -13.04
N PHE A 31 1.99 12.34 -12.77
CA PHE A 31 3.00 11.37 -12.37
C PHE A 31 3.98 11.07 -13.53
N GLU A 32 5.23 11.52 -13.40
CA GLU A 32 6.35 11.18 -14.28
C GLU A 32 7.45 10.49 -13.44
N ASP A 33 7.78 9.23 -13.73
CA ASP A 33 8.68 8.37 -12.92
C ASP A 33 10.01 9.04 -12.50
N GLU A 34 10.60 9.92 -13.30
CA GLU A 34 11.92 10.52 -13.05
C GLU A 34 11.94 11.61 -11.94
N LYS A 35 10.81 12.23 -11.60
CA LYS A 35 10.73 13.31 -10.57
C LYS A 35 10.41 12.80 -9.17
N VAL A 36 10.18 11.50 -9.03
CA VAL A 36 9.39 10.91 -7.93
C VAL A 36 10.21 10.70 -6.66
N SER A 37 11.44 10.17 -6.76
CA SER A 37 12.23 9.80 -5.58
C SER A 37 12.56 10.98 -4.63
N SER A 38 12.64 12.21 -5.15
CA SER A 38 12.86 13.41 -4.32
C SER A 38 11.57 14.04 -3.79
N THR A 39 10.45 13.90 -4.50
CA THR A 39 9.18 14.58 -4.17
C THR A 39 8.23 13.73 -3.31
N LEU A 40 8.25 12.40 -3.43
CA LEU A 40 7.35 11.48 -2.72
C LEU A 40 7.50 11.52 -1.20
N ASN A 41 8.74 11.57 -0.72
CA ASN A 41 9.05 11.57 0.70
C ASN A 41 8.97 12.97 1.34
N HIS A 42 8.78 14.03 0.55
CA HIS A 42 8.87 15.42 1.01
C HIS A 42 7.59 16.24 0.81
N ASN A 43 6.46 15.61 0.45
CA ASN A 43 5.17 16.30 0.32
C ASN A 43 4.20 15.93 1.45
N PRO A 44 4.36 16.49 2.67
CA PRO A 44 3.51 16.16 3.81
C PRO A 44 2.03 16.53 3.58
N LYS A 45 1.76 17.53 2.73
CA LYS A 45 0.39 17.94 2.39
C LYS A 45 -0.32 16.88 1.55
N LEU A 46 0.38 16.26 0.60
CA LEU A 46 -0.16 15.15 -0.18
C LEU A 46 -0.36 13.92 0.70
N ASN A 47 0.65 13.57 1.51
CA ASN A 47 0.58 12.40 2.39
C ASN A 47 -0.60 12.49 3.36
N ALA A 48 -0.82 13.66 3.97
CA ALA A 48 -1.97 13.90 4.83
C ALA A 48 -3.30 13.72 4.08
N LYS A 49 -3.40 14.19 2.83
CA LYS A 49 -4.62 14.04 2.03
C LYS A 49 -4.90 12.60 1.65
N ILE A 50 -3.87 11.84 1.27
CA ILE A 50 -4.00 10.41 0.98
C ILE A 50 -4.44 9.67 2.24
N HIS A 51 -3.82 9.97 3.39
CA HIS A 51 -4.22 9.38 4.67
C HIS A 51 -5.70 9.66 4.98
N LEU A 52 -6.14 10.92 4.92
CA LEU A 52 -7.52 11.31 5.17
C LEU A 52 -8.50 10.65 4.19
N ALA A 53 -8.13 10.52 2.91
CA ALA A 53 -8.96 9.85 1.92
C ALA A 53 -9.13 8.34 2.22
N ILE A 54 -8.13 7.69 2.84
CA ILE A 54 -8.20 6.28 3.24
C ILE A 54 -9.00 6.11 4.54
N THR A 55 -8.91 7.05 5.48
CA THR A 55 -9.52 6.91 6.82
C THR A 55 -10.91 7.52 6.95
N GLU A 56 -11.18 8.66 6.32
CA GLU A 56 -12.41 9.44 6.54
C GLU A 56 -13.45 9.28 5.41
N GLU A 57 -13.02 9.17 4.15
CA GLU A 57 -13.93 9.06 2.98
C GLU A 57 -13.58 7.91 2.04
N PRO A 58 -13.56 6.65 2.52
CA PRO A 58 -13.05 5.55 1.72
C PRO A 58 -13.95 5.17 0.53
N SER A 59 -15.25 5.44 0.61
CA SER A 59 -16.28 4.94 -0.31
C SER A 59 -16.11 5.31 -1.78
N ASN A 60 -15.59 6.49 -2.08
CA ASN A 60 -15.63 7.03 -3.44
C ASN A 60 -14.27 6.96 -4.14
N TYR A 61 -13.18 6.79 -3.39
CA TYR A 61 -11.84 7.06 -3.89
C TYR A 61 -10.82 5.95 -3.60
N VAL A 62 -11.13 5.03 -2.67
CA VAL A 62 -10.18 3.98 -2.27
C VAL A 62 -9.79 3.08 -3.43
N SER A 63 -10.70 2.72 -4.33
CA SER A 63 -10.34 1.92 -5.52
C SER A 63 -9.27 2.59 -6.37
N SER A 64 -9.49 3.85 -6.73
CA SER A 64 -8.53 4.60 -7.53
C SER A 64 -7.19 4.76 -6.78
N ILE A 65 -7.22 5.08 -5.49
CA ILE A 65 -6.00 5.21 -4.69
C ILE A 65 -5.24 3.88 -4.62
N CYS A 66 -5.93 2.76 -4.39
CA CYS A 66 -5.34 1.42 -4.37
C CYS A 66 -4.69 1.07 -5.71
N ASP A 67 -5.37 1.31 -6.83
CA ASP A 67 -4.83 1.02 -8.17
C ASP A 67 -3.54 1.79 -8.44
N HIS A 68 -3.53 3.10 -8.14
CA HIS A 68 -2.34 3.92 -8.33
C HIS A 68 -1.21 3.51 -7.38
N LEU A 69 -1.48 3.32 -6.09
CA LEU A 69 -0.47 2.88 -5.13
C LEU A 69 0.10 1.50 -5.48
N PHE A 70 -0.72 0.59 -6.02
CA PHE A 70 -0.28 -0.73 -6.45
C PHE A 70 0.65 -0.65 -7.66
N SER A 71 0.35 0.25 -8.61
CA SER A 71 1.24 0.58 -9.73
C SER A 71 2.58 1.11 -9.23
N LEU A 72 2.58 2.05 -8.28
CA LEU A 72 3.80 2.57 -7.67
C LEU A 72 4.63 1.49 -6.98
N TYR A 73 3.98 0.54 -6.30
CA TYR A 73 4.66 -0.51 -5.54
C TYR A 73 5.54 -1.44 -6.40
N HIS A 74 5.26 -1.53 -7.70
CA HIS A 74 6.10 -2.31 -8.62
C HIS A 74 7.52 -1.74 -8.73
N ASN A 75 7.68 -0.42 -8.60
CA ASN A 75 8.98 0.23 -8.60
C ASN A 75 9.60 0.21 -7.20
N VAL A 76 10.77 -0.41 -7.06
CA VAL A 76 11.50 -0.54 -5.78
C VAL A 76 11.72 0.82 -5.11
N GLN A 77 11.95 1.89 -5.88
CA GLN A 77 12.18 3.23 -5.35
C GLN A 77 10.94 3.83 -4.67
N HIS A 78 9.74 3.39 -5.05
CA HIS A 78 8.47 3.93 -4.56
C HIS A 78 7.81 3.03 -3.51
N ARG A 79 8.34 1.82 -3.26
CA ARG A 79 7.78 0.87 -2.28
C ARG A 79 7.63 1.48 -0.89
N LEU A 80 8.63 2.20 -0.41
CA LEU A 80 8.58 2.83 0.92
C LEU A 80 7.45 3.86 1.05
N PHE A 81 7.21 4.62 -0.01
CA PHE A 81 6.11 5.58 -0.05
C PHE A 81 4.74 4.90 0.02
N VAL A 82 4.56 3.80 -0.71
CA VAL A 82 3.30 3.03 -0.64
C VAL A 82 3.13 2.41 0.74
N LEU A 83 4.20 1.82 1.29
CA LEU A 83 4.19 1.15 2.59
C LEU A 83 3.92 2.09 3.77
N GLN A 84 4.19 3.40 3.63
CA GLN A 84 3.87 4.37 4.70
C GLN A 84 2.36 4.45 4.97
N PHE A 85 1.51 4.14 3.99
CA PHE A 85 0.05 4.16 4.14
C PHE A 85 -0.53 2.81 4.56
N LEU A 86 0.29 1.75 4.59
CA LEU A 86 -0.14 0.40 4.98
C LEU A 86 -0.85 0.37 6.35
N PRO A 87 -0.37 1.06 7.40
CA PRO A 87 -1.08 1.11 8.68
C PRO A 87 -2.48 1.73 8.55
N SER A 88 -2.66 2.73 7.67
CA SER A 88 -3.96 3.38 7.44
C SER A 88 -4.95 2.40 6.82
N PHE A 89 -4.51 1.65 5.80
CA PHE A 89 -5.35 0.61 5.18
C PHE A 89 -5.74 -0.49 6.17
N VAL A 90 -4.80 -0.96 6.99
CA VAL A 90 -5.07 -2.00 7.98
C VAL A 90 -6.07 -1.52 9.03
N ILE A 91 -5.89 -0.29 9.54
CA ILE A 91 -6.82 0.30 10.51
C ILE A 91 -8.21 0.47 9.88
N THR A 92 -8.33 1.09 8.71
CA THR A 92 -9.62 1.26 8.03
C THR A 92 -10.29 -0.09 7.75
N TYR A 93 -9.53 -1.10 7.32
CA TYR A 93 -10.05 -2.44 7.08
C TYR A 93 -10.66 -3.05 8.35
N TYR A 94 -9.93 -3.01 9.46
CA TYR A 94 -10.44 -3.51 10.75
C TYR A 94 -11.61 -2.68 11.28
N ASP A 95 -11.59 -1.36 11.10
CA ASP A 95 -12.67 -0.47 11.52
C ASP A 95 -13.98 -0.82 10.80
N VAL A 96 -13.93 -0.99 9.48
CA VAL A 96 -15.06 -1.43 8.67
C VAL A 96 -15.54 -2.82 9.13
N LEU A 97 -14.64 -3.79 9.33
CA LEU A 97 -15.04 -5.12 9.81
C LEU A 97 -15.64 -5.11 11.22
N TYR A 98 -15.09 -4.30 12.12
CA TYR A 98 -15.52 -4.24 13.51
C TYR A 98 -16.85 -3.51 13.70
N HIS A 99 -17.07 -2.41 12.98
CA HIS A 99 -18.32 -1.68 13.01
C HIS A 99 -19.44 -2.43 12.28
N HIS A 100 -19.08 -3.25 11.30
CA HIS A 100 -20.03 -4.01 10.51
C HIS A 100 -19.92 -5.53 10.73
N ARG A 101 -20.09 -5.96 11.98
CA ARG A 101 -20.01 -7.37 12.43
C ARG A 101 -20.89 -8.36 11.67
N HIS A 102 -21.86 -7.89 10.89
CA HIS A 102 -22.66 -8.71 9.98
C HIS A 102 -22.48 -8.22 8.54
N LEU A 103 -21.63 -8.90 7.77
CA LEU A 103 -21.41 -8.65 6.34
C LEU A 103 -22.73 -8.65 5.52
N GLU A 104 -23.77 -9.31 6.02
CA GLU A 104 -25.10 -9.37 5.42
C GLU A 104 -25.93 -8.07 5.57
N SER A 105 -25.58 -7.20 6.52
CA SER A 105 -26.24 -5.91 6.75
C SER A 105 -25.41 -4.70 6.28
N ILE A 106 -24.30 -4.95 5.58
CA ILE A 106 -23.42 -3.91 5.03
C ILE A 106 -24.03 -3.38 3.73
N ASP A 107 -24.05 -2.06 3.57
CA ASP A 107 -24.43 -1.47 2.28
C ASP A 107 -23.42 -1.85 1.19
N THR A 108 -23.88 -1.92 -0.07
CA THR A 108 -23.03 -2.37 -1.19
C THR A 108 -21.72 -1.57 -1.27
N THR A 109 -21.78 -0.27 -0.99
CA THR A 109 -20.63 0.64 -1.03
C THR A 109 -19.54 0.29 -0.03
N THR A 110 -19.89 0.03 1.23
CA THR A 110 -18.94 -0.33 2.27
C THR A 110 -18.34 -1.72 2.02
N LYS A 111 -19.12 -2.64 1.44
CA LYS A 111 -18.62 -3.94 0.99
C LYS A 111 -17.58 -3.81 -0.12
N ASP A 112 -17.82 -2.94 -1.10
CA ASP A 112 -16.89 -2.69 -2.20
C ASP A 112 -15.57 -2.08 -1.69
N VAL A 113 -15.63 -1.16 -0.73
CA VAL A 113 -14.44 -0.62 -0.04
C VAL A 113 -13.64 -1.74 0.63
N CYS A 114 -14.30 -2.58 1.43
CA CYS A 114 -13.65 -3.67 2.15
C CYS A 114 -12.97 -4.64 1.18
N SER A 115 -13.68 -5.05 0.12
CA SER A 115 -13.13 -5.93 -0.92
C SER A 115 -11.95 -5.31 -1.66
N THR A 116 -11.99 -3.99 -1.89
CA THR A 116 -10.91 -3.26 -2.55
C THR A 116 -9.65 -3.23 -1.68
N ILE A 117 -9.80 -2.87 -0.40
CA ILE A 117 -8.69 -2.85 0.55
C ILE A 117 -8.11 -4.26 0.74
N ASP A 118 -8.96 -5.28 0.88
CA ASP A 118 -8.54 -6.67 0.99
C ASP A 118 -7.71 -7.11 -0.23
N THR A 119 -8.22 -6.84 -1.45
CA THR A 119 -7.52 -7.15 -2.70
C THR A 119 -6.17 -6.43 -2.78
N PHE A 120 -6.12 -5.16 -2.39
CA PHE A 120 -4.89 -4.39 -2.36
C PHE A 120 -3.87 -4.97 -1.39
N LEU A 121 -4.27 -5.28 -0.15
CA LEU A 121 -3.39 -5.84 0.88
C LEU A 121 -2.86 -7.23 0.49
N VAL A 122 -3.72 -8.10 -0.05
CA VAL A 122 -3.31 -9.41 -0.59
C VAL A 122 -2.34 -9.24 -1.76
N GLY A 123 -2.59 -8.28 -2.66
CA GLY A 123 -1.70 -7.96 -3.76
C GLY A 123 -0.31 -7.52 -3.28
N LEU A 124 -0.26 -6.63 -2.29
CA LEU A 124 1.01 -6.20 -1.65
C LEU A 124 1.73 -7.38 -1.01
N TYR A 125 1.01 -8.23 -0.28
CA TYR A 125 1.59 -9.42 0.34
C TYR A 125 2.24 -10.33 -0.70
N ASN A 126 1.52 -10.67 -1.77
CA ASN A 126 2.02 -11.55 -2.83
C ASN A 126 3.30 -11.02 -3.48
N LEU A 127 3.38 -9.71 -3.74
CA LEU A 127 4.58 -9.08 -4.27
C LEU A 127 5.71 -9.00 -3.23
N SER A 128 5.37 -8.91 -1.95
CA SER A 128 6.34 -8.80 -0.86
C SER A 128 7.06 -10.12 -0.57
N VAL A 129 6.34 -11.25 -0.67
CA VAL A 129 6.85 -12.60 -0.36
C VAL A 129 7.59 -13.25 -1.53
N THR A 130 7.58 -12.62 -2.70
CA THR A 130 8.23 -13.15 -3.91
C THR A 130 9.54 -12.40 -4.18
N ASP A 131 10.61 -13.11 -4.53
CA ASP A 131 11.91 -12.54 -4.90
C ASP A 131 11.92 -12.00 -6.34
N ASP A 132 12.99 -11.32 -6.73
CA ASP A 132 13.12 -10.76 -8.08
C ASP A 132 13.14 -11.84 -9.19
N GLY A 133 13.38 -13.10 -8.81
CA GLY A 133 13.34 -14.29 -9.66
C GLY A 133 12.02 -15.05 -9.62
N ASN A 134 10.98 -14.49 -9.01
CA ASN A 134 9.66 -15.09 -8.84
C ASN A 134 9.64 -16.37 -7.95
N ASN A 135 10.61 -16.52 -7.05
CA ASN A 135 10.65 -17.57 -6.02
C ASN A 135 10.14 -17.05 -4.67
N GLU A 136 9.78 -17.96 -3.78
CA GLU A 136 9.41 -17.60 -2.40
C GLU A 136 10.63 -17.05 -1.64
N LYS A 137 10.48 -15.85 -1.07
CA LYS A 137 11.50 -15.25 -0.20
C LYS A 137 11.55 -15.98 1.13
N THR A 138 12.69 -16.61 1.39
CA THR A 138 13.01 -17.14 2.73
C THR A 138 13.93 -16.17 3.45
N TYR A 139 13.53 -15.75 4.65
CA TYR A 139 14.37 -14.93 5.53
C TYR A 139 15.09 -15.84 6.53
N GLU A 140 16.39 -16.02 6.33
CA GLU A 140 17.24 -16.77 7.24
C GLU A 140 18.19 -15.83 7.99
N PHE A 141 18.31 -16.05 9.29
CA PHE A 141 19.29 -15.35 10.12
C PHE A 141 20.13 -16.37 10.87
N ARG A 142 21.43 -16.09 10.96
CA ARG A 142 22.35 -16.90 11.76
C ARG A 142 22.39 -16.35 13.17
N VAL A 143 22.11 -17.22 14.15
CA VAL A 143 22.32 -16.88 15.56
C VAL A 143 23.82 -16.76 15.83
N PRO A 144 24.31 -15.62 16.34
CA PRO A 144 25.72 -15.46 16.66
C PRO A 144 26.12 -16.38 17.82
N ASN A 145 27.36 -16.87 17.79
CA ASN A 145 27.89 -17.81 18.78
C ASN A 145 29.22 -17.29 19.34
N LEU A 146 29.35 -17.24 20.66
CA LEU A 146 30.56 -16.79 21.35
C LEU A 146 31.75 -17.75 21.18
N THR A 147 31.51 -19.03 20.89
CA THR A 147 32.57 -20.00 20.60
C THR A 147 33.13 -19.85 19.19
N LEU A 148 32.46 -19.08 18.33
CA LEU A 148 32.93 -18.73 17.00
C LEU A 148 33.47 -17.28 17.02
N PRO A 149 34.55 -16.97 16.27
CA PRO A 149 34.98 -15.60 16.10
C PRO A 149 33.90 -14.75 15.42
N SER A 150 33.77 -13.51 15.86
CA SER A 150 32.91 -12.50 15.25
C SER A 150 33.71 -11.21 14.99
N ILE A 151 33.08 -10.23 14.34
CA ILE A 151 33.69 -8.90 14.15
C ILE A 151 33.96 -8.16 15.47
N TYR A 152 33.35 -8.61 16.58
CA TYR A 152 33.46 -7.95 17.88
C TYR A 152 34.28 -8.75 18.90
N HIS A 153 34.56 -10.02 18.67
CA HIS A 153 35.30 -10.85 19.63
C HIS A 153 36.03 -12.02 18.97
N THR A 154 37.15 -12.41 19.58
CA THR A 154 37.89 -13.63 19.24
C THR A 154 37.73 -14.62 20.40
N PRO A 155 37.28 -15.87 20.16
CA PRO A 155 37.18 -16.88 21.21
C PRO A 155 38.58 -17.23 21.73
N ASN A 156 38.76 -17.23 23.05
CA ASN A 156 40.00 -17.70 23.65
C ASN A 156 40.07 -19.22 23.54
N PRO A 157 41.13 -19.81 22.95
CA PRO A 157 41.38 -21.23 23.08
C PRO A 157 41.59 -21.52 24.56
N GLN A 158 40.72 -22.34 25.17
CA GLN A 158 40.92 -22.80 26.54
C GLN A 158 42.27 -23.52 26.61
N THR A 159 43.19 -22.98 27.41
CA THR A 159 44.44 -23.60 27.86
C THR A 159 44.19 -24.75 28.82
#